data_AF-A0A1S9CSZ1-F1
#
_entry.id   AF-A0A1S9CSZ1-F1
#
_cell.length_a   1.000
_cell.length_b   1.000
_cell.length_c   1.000
_cell.angle_alpha   90.00
_cell.angle_beta   90.00
_cell.angle_gamma   90.00
#
_symmetry.space_group_name_H-M   'P 1'
#
loop_
_entity.id
_entity.type
_entity.pdbx_description
1 polymer ?
#
loop_
_entity_poly.entity_id
_entity_poly.type
_entity_poly.pdbx_seq_one_letter_code
_entity_poly.pdbx_strand_id
1 'polypeptide(L)'
;MDTVVLAHPDFNKPFILSVDAIENESLEDIFCTVIAITKTINKYHEAGYLYLDIKPANILKIPETPDIIMLFDFGTVVKKEFVQQGELFSFSENWAPPEIKKASFAKICEASDLYFIGNVLLSRIRGSSIQSWDYVRFPNIDFNSPILDTAPPVLIRYLKEIFAKTLCNIPRKRYQTATELEQILNKALPFTKLDCQYIKSNFVYTNTNFIGRTELLVQIKQIFEAQNALFLRGFGGIGKSSVAKKYASIADYNSVTMLSYTTSIFDCILNDDEFIIENFERDESESDGDYYKRKLTQINKLADDNTLIILDNFDVEEDEHLIDLLDCGAKVLVTTRCDYSDYDFMQIDVMEFETIDEAEKLFYANKQT
;
A
#
# COMPACT_ATOMS: atom_id res chain seq x y z
N MET A 1 -25.57 10.33 24.34
CA MET A 1 -26.08 10.47 22.96
C MET A 1 -26.62 9.11 22.62
N ASP A 2 -27.92 9.04 22.43
CA ASP A 2 -28.70 7.81 22.47
C ASP A 2 -28.44 6.98 21.21
N THR A 3 -27.90 5.77 21.38
CA THR A 3 -27.75 4.79 20.31
C THR A 3 -29.15 4.43 19.80
N VAL A 4 -29.46 4.79 18.55
CA VAL A 4 -30.74 4.44 17.92
C VAL A 4 -30.68 2.98 17.50
N VAL A 5 -31.27 2.12 18.32
CA VAL A 5 -31.39 0.68 18.08
C VAL A 5 -32.79 0.41 17.54
N LEU A 6 -32.93 0.15 16.23
CA LEU A 6 -34.19 -0.29 15.64
C LEU A 6 -34.27 -1.83 15.75
N ALA A 7 -35.00 -2.31 16.77
CA ALA A 7 -35.27 -3.74 16.97
C ALA A 7 -36.69 -4.09 16.48
N HIS A 8 -36.80 -5.11 15.63
CA HIS A 8 -38.07 -5.81 15.39
C HIS A 8 -38.33 -6.78 16.55
N PRO A 9 -39.57 -6.95 17.06
CA PRO A 9 -39.87 -7.69 18.30
C PRO A 9 -39.42 -9.16 18.36
N ASP A 10 -39.01 -9.77 17.24
CA ASP A 10 -38.85 -11.23 17.11
C ASP A 10 -37.40 -11.71 16.97
N PHE A 11 -36.39 -10.84 17.02
CA PHE A 11 -34.98 -11.26 16.93
C PHE A 11 -34.11 -10.59 17.99
N ASN A 12 -33.34 -11.40 18.72
CA ASN A 12 -32.47 -11.00 19.84
C ASN A 12 -31.22 -10.17 19.46
N LYS A 13 -31.16 -9.61 18.24
CA LYS A 13 -30.12 -8.65 17.82
C LYS A 13 -30.74 -7.49 17.02
N PRO A 14 -30.27 -6.25 17.22
CA PRO A 14 -30.70 -5.11 16.41
C PRO A 14 -30.40 -5.32 14.94
N PHE A 15 -31.36 -5.00 14.07
CA PHE A 15 -31.19 -5.13 12.62
C PHE A 15 -30.34 -4.01 12.03
N ILE A 16 -30.33 -2.84 12.68
CA ILE A 16 -29.58 -1.65 12.26
C ILE A 16 -28.84 -1.11 13.49
N LEU A 17 -27.55 -0.85 13.34
CA LEU A 17 -26.68 -0.30 14.37
C LEU A 17 -25.98 0.97 13.88
N SER A 18 -25.72 1.90 14.78
CA SER A 18 -24.75 2.96 14.50
C SER A 18 -23.34 2.38 14.45
N VAL A 19 -22.47 2.90 13.58
CA VAL A 19 -21.12 2.35 13.36
C VAL A 19 -20.27 2.34 14.64
N ASP A 20 -20.48 3.27 15.57
CA ASP A 20 -19.80 3.28 16.87
C ASP A 20 -20.24 2.17 17.83
N ALA A 21 -21.44 1.60 17.65
CA ALA A 21 -21.96 0.50 18.44
C ALA A 21 -21.49 -0.87 17.94
N ILE A 22 -20.75 -0.92 16.83
CA ILE A 22 -20.28 -2.17 16.24
C ILE A 22 -18.88 -2.49 16.76
N GLU A 23 -18.77 -3.66 17.38
CA GLU A 23 -17.52 -4.22 17.87
C GLU A 23 -17.02 -5.31 16.92
N ASN A 24 -15.70 -5.47 16.82
CA ASN A 24 -15.03 -6.55 16.08
C ASN A 24 -15.40 -6.64 14.58
N GLU A 25 -15.39 -5.51 13.88
CA GLU A 25 -15.52 -5.49 12.41
C GLU A 25 -14.26 -6.01 11.73
N SER A 26 -14.43 -6.71 10.60
CA SER A 26 -13.31 -7.04 9.72
C SER A 26 -12.81 -5.81 8.96
N LEU A 27 -11.58 -5.85 8.45
CA LEU A 27 -11.08 -4.77 7.58
C LEU A 27 -11.95 -4.59 6.33
N GLU A 28 -12.45 -5.70 5.77
CA GLU A 28 -13.35 -5.67 4.61
C GLU A 28 -14.63 -4.91 4.93
N ASP A 29 -15.27 -5.20 6.07
CA ASP A 29 -16.50 -4.50 6.48
C ASP A 29 -16.27 -3.00 6.69
N ILE A 30 -15.14 -2.63 7.30
CA ILE A 30 -14.75 -1.24 7.50
C ILE A 30 -14.60 -0.54 6.15
N PHE A 31 -13.89 -1.14 5.20
CA PHE A 31 -13.69 -0.56 3.87
C PHE A 31 -15.00 -0.48 3.07
N CYS A 32 -15.83 -1.52 3.08
CA CYS A 32 -17.16 -1.51 2.46
C CYS A 32 -18.03 -0.37 3.00
N THR A 33 -18.03 -0.19 4.31
CA THR A 33 -18.76 0.89 4.98
C THR A 33 -18.22 2.26 4.52
N VAL A 34 -16.90 2.45 4.51
CA VAL A 34 -16.27 3.73 4.10
C VAL A 34 -16.49 4.04 2.61
N ILE A 35 -16.49 3.04 1.74
CA ILE A 35 -16.86 3.19 0.33
C ILE A 35 -18.32 3.61 0.19
N ALA A 36 -19.23 3.00 0.94
CA ALA A 36 -20.65 3.36 0.93
C ALA A 36 -20.90 4.80 1.43
N ILE A 37 -20.17 5.23 2.47
CA ILE A 37 -20.16 6.63 2.94
C ILE A 37 -19.69 7.55 1.81
N THR A 38 -18.56 7.23 1.19
CA THR A 38 -17.97 8.05 0.12
C THR A 38 -18.93 8.22 -1.07
N LYS A 39 -19.56 7.13 -1.52
CA LYS A 39 -20.58 7.15 -2.58
C LYS A 39 -21.80 8.00 -2.19
N THR A 40 -22.25 7.89 -0.94
CA THR A 40 -23.40 8.66 -0.44
C THR A 40 -23.08 10.15 -0.40
N ILE A 41 -21.89 10.52 0.08
CA ILE A 41 -21.42 11.90 0.12
C ILE A 41 -21.24 12.49 -1.27
N ASN A 42 -20.77 11.71 -2.24
CA ASN A 42 -20.69 12.15 -3.64
C ASN A 42 -22.05 12.65 -4.16
N LYS A 43 -23.15 11.98 -3.82
CA LYS A 43 -24.51 12.41 -4.22
C LYS A 43 -24.89 13.77 -3.64
N TYR A 44 -24.51 14.06 -2.39
CA TYR A 44 -24.71 15.39 -1.79
C TYR A 44 -23.86 16.44 -2.51
N HIS A 45 -22.61 16.12 -2.83
CA HIS A 45 -21.70 17.01 -3.53
C HIS A 45 -22.24 17.37 -4.92
N GLU A 46 -22.70 16.38 -5.69
CA GLU A 46 -23.33 16.57 -7.01
C GLU A 46 -24.61 17.42 -6.92
N ALA A 47 -25.37 17.31 -5.84
CA ALA A 47 -26.55 18.12 -5.58
C ALA A 47 -26.23 19.55 -5.06
N GLY A 48 -24.95 19.90 -4.85
CA GLY A 48 -24.53 21.23 -4.40
C GLY A 48 -24.52 21.42 -2.87
N TYR A 49 -24.52 20.33 -2.10
CA TYR A 49 -24.53 20.33 -0.64
C TYR A 49 -23.20 19.82 -0.05
N LEU A 50 -22.94 20.16 1.21
CA LEU A 50 -21.91 19.59 2.07
C LEU A 50 -22.56 18.98 3.31
N TYR A 51 -22.01 17.88 3.83
CA TYR A 51 -22.59 17.17 4.98
C TYR A 51 -22.07 17.69 6.32
N LEU A 52 -20.75 17.88 6.44
CA LEU A 52 -20.00 18.57 7.50
C LEU A 52 -20.07 18.00 8.93
N ASP A 53 -20.73 16.87 9.16
CA ASP A 53 -20.70 16.16 10.46
C ASP A 53 -20.74 14.62 10.32
N ILE A 54 -19.87 14.08 9.45
CA ILE A 54 -19.75 12.63 9.26
C ILE A 54 -18.95 12.05 10.44
N LYS A 55 -19.59 11.16 11.21
CA LYS A 55 -19.00 10.43 12.34
C LYS A 55 -19.68 9.08 12.51
N PRO A 56 -19.05 8.08 13.16
CA PRO A 56 -19.63 6.75 13.36
C PRO A 56 -21.02 6.80 14.01
N ALA A 57 -21.22 7.71 14.96
CA ALA A 57 -22.50 7.92 15.64
C ALA A 57 -23.63 8.46 14.73
N ASN A 58 -23.33 8.95 13.52
CA ASN A 58 -24.30 9.47 12.54
C ASN A 58 -24.42 8.55 11.30
N ILE A 59 -23.84 7.35 11.36
CA ILE A 59 -23.89 6.36 10.28
C ILE A 59 -24.57 5.12 10.83
N LEU A 60 -25.74 4.78 10.30
CA LEU A 60 -26.41 3.51 10.53
C LEU A 60 -26.01 2.50 9.46
N LYS A 61 -25.81 1.25 9.85
CA LYS A 61 -25.60 0.13 8.94
C LYS A 61 -26.28 -1.14 9.44
N ILE A 62 -26.59 -2.03 8.51
CA ILE A 62 -26.96 -3.41 8.81
C ILE A 62 -25.64 -4.20 8.84
N PRO A 63 -25.25 -4.82 9.96
CA PRO A 63 -23.95 -5.50 10.08
C PRO A 63 -23.71 -6.56 8.99
N GLU A 64 -24.75 -7.26 8.58
CA GLU A 64 -24.71 -8.32 7.55
C GLU A 64 -24.59 -7.78 6.11
N THR A 65 -24.86 -6.49 5.88
CA THR A 65 -24.76 -5.83 4.56
C THR A 65 -24.03 -4.48 4.70
N PRO A 66 -22.69 -4.51 4.87
CA PRO A 66 -21.90 -3.31 5.20
C PRO A 66 -21.87 -2.24 4.10
N ASP A 67 -22.28 -2.60 2.87
CA ASP A 67 -22.44 -1.70 1.72
C ASP A 67 -23.74 -0.89 1.76
N ILE A 68 -24.69 -1.27 2.62
CA ILE A 68 -25.94 -0.55 2.85
C ILE A 68 -25.82 0.27 4.13
N ILE A 69 -25.66 1.59 3.94
CA ILE A 69 -25.62 2.55 5.03
C ILE A 69 -26.79 3.52 4.96
N MET A 70 -27.10 4.15 6.09
CA MET A 70 -27.96 5.32 6.17
C MET A 70 -27.26 6.39 7.01
N LEU A 71 -27.02 7.55 6.40
CA LEU A 71 -26.62 8.73 7.16
C LEU A 71 -27.85 9.29 7.87
N PHE A 72 -27.70 9.59 9.17
CA PHE A 72 -28.73 10.24 9.95
C PHE A 72 -28.16 11.49 10.62
N ASP A 73 -29.06 12.44 10.94
CA ASP A 73 -28.76 13.82 11.34
C ASP A 73 -28.38 14.75 10.17
N PHE A 74 -29.41 15.27 9.48
CA PHE A 74 -29.28 16.24 8.39
C PHE A 74 -29.20 17.69 8.87
N GLY A 75 -29.14 17.94 10.20
CA GLY A 75 -29.11 19.29 10.77
C GLY A 75 -27.86 20.09 10.39
N THR A 76 -26.84 19.43 9.83
CA THR A 76 -25.57 20.01 9.41
C THR A 76 -25.42 20.11 7.90
N VAL A 77 -26.37 19.53 7.14
CA VAL A 77 -26.33 19.55 5.68
C VAL A 77 -26.67 20.95 5.19
N VAL A 78 -25.75 21.54 4.44
CA VAL A 78 -25.82 22.95 4.04
C VAL A 78 -25.43 23.08 2.58
N LYS A 79 -26.06 24.03 1.86
CA LYS A 79 -25.67 24.34 0.49
C LYS A 79 -24.28 24.97 0.46
N LYS A 80 -23.47 24.58 -0.53
CA LYS A 80 -22.10 25.10 -0.72
C LYS A 80 -22.05 26.64 -0.76
N GLU A 81 -23.03 27.25 -1.43
CA GLU A 81 -23.16 28.71 -1.56
C GLU A 81 -23.31 29.42 -0.20
N PHE A 82 -24.03 28.82 0.75
CA PHE A 82 -24.32 29.41 2.05
C PHE A 82 -23.13 29.32 3.01
N VAL A 83 -22.38 28.21 2.95
CA VAL A 83 -21.12 28.07 3.71
C VAL A 83 -20.13 29.16 3.33
N GLN A 84 -19.99 29.45 2.03
CA GLN A 84 -19.09 30.49 1.53
C GLN A 84 -19.50 31.90 1.97
N GLN A 85 -20.79 32.11 2.24
CA GLN A 85 -21.34 33.36 2.76
C GLN A 85 -21.21 33.49 4.29
N GLY A 86 -20.65 32.48 4.97
CA GLY A 86 -20.42 32.48 6.41
C GLY A 86 -21.64 32.04 7.23
N GLU A 87 -22.58 31.31 6.62
CA GLU A 87 -23.71 30.74 7.36
C GLU A 87 -23.20 29.73 8.40
N LEU A 88 -23.73 29.84 9.62
CA LEU A 88 -23.38 28.96 10.72
C LEU A 88 -24.06 27.60 10.57
N PHE A 89 -23.32 26.53 10.86
CA PHE A 89 -23.81 25.17 10.90
C PHE A 89 -23.25 24.45 12.12
N SER A 90 -23.93 23.40 12.59
CA SER A 90 -23.44 22.56 13.69
C SER A 90 -22.43 21.53 13.19
N PHE A 91 -21.46 21.16 14.04
CA PHE A 91 -20.48 20.11 13.73
C PHE A 91 -19.94 19.51 15.03
N SER A 92 -19.38 18.31 14.93
CA SER A 92 -18.72 17.62 16.04
C SER A 92 -17.23 17.97 16.08
N GLU A 93 -16.82 18.72 17.09
CA GLU A 93 -15.46 19.27 17.21
C GLU A 93 -14.36 18.20 17.11
N ASN A 94 -14.52 17.04 17.75
CA ASN A 94 -13.51 15.97 17.71
C ASN A 94 -13.30 15.36 16.32
N TRP A 95 -14.29 15.51 15.44
CA TRP A 95 -14.28 14.96 14.09
C TRP A 95 -13.86 15.99 13.03
N ALA A 96 -14.08 17.26 13.32
CA ALA A 96 -13.98 18.33 12.36
C ALA A 96 -12.54 18.59 11.85
N PRO A 97 -12.39 18.91 10.55
CA PRO A 97 -11.13 19.33 9.98
C PRO A 97 -10.69 20.71 10.50
N PRO A 98 -9.39 21.05 10.39
CA PRO A 98 -8.85 22.30 10.93
C PRO A 98 -9.51 23.57 10.40
N GLU A 99 -9.95 23.60 9.14
CA GLU A 99 -10.61 24.77 8.55
C GLU A 99 -11.99 25.05 9.13
N ILE A 100 -12.75 24.03 9.54
CA ILE A 100 -14.04 24.18 10.23
C ILE A 100 -13.79 24.66 11.66
N LYS A 101 -12.85 24.03 12.38
CA LYS A 101 -12.45 24.43 13.74
C LYS A 101 -11.99 25.89 13.83
N LYS A 102 -11.34 26.39 12.78
CA LYS A 102 -10.84 27.77 12.70
C LYS A 102 -11.84 28.74 12.07
N ALA A 103 -13.10 28.33 11.84
CA ALA A 103 -14.13 29.13 11.17
C ALA A 103 -13.64 29.77 9.84
N SER A 104 -12.79 29.04 9.10
CA SER A 104 -12.22 29.51 7.83
C SER A 104 -13.18 29.20 6.68
N PHE A 105 -14.36 29.82 6.69
CA PHE A 105 -15.48 29.52 5.77
C PHE A 105 -15.09 29.46 4.29
N ALA A 106 -14.22 30.37 3.83
CA ALA A 106 -13.72 30.41 2.46
C ALA A 106 -12.90 29.16 2.03
N LYS A 107 -12.49 28.31 2.98
CA LYS A 107 -11.72 27.08 2.73
C LYS A 107 -12.56 25.81 2.86
N ILE A 108 -13.80 25.92 3.36
CA ILE A 108 -14.70 24.79 3.55
C ILE A 108 -15.24 24.37 2.18
N CYS A 109 -15.07 23.10 1.84
CA CYS A 109 -15.41 22.54 0.54
C CYS A 109 -15.65 21.03 0.65
N GLU A 110 -15.81 20.34 -0.48
CA GLU A 110 -15.99 18.88 -0.53
C GLU A 110 -14.86 18.13 0.21
N ALA A 111 -13.61 18.62 0.09
CA ALA A 111 -12.46 18.07 0.79
C ALA A 111 -12.56 18.16 2.33
N SER A 112 -13.47 18.97 2.87
CA SER A 112 -13.80 18.99 4.30
C SER A 112 -14.59 17.74 4.70
N ASP A 113 -15.55 17.30 3.88
CA ASP A 113 -16.27 16.03 4.10
C ASP A 113 -15.32 14.83 3.98
N LEU A 114 -14.40 14.85 3.00
CA LEU A 114 -13.44 13.76 2.81
C LEU A 114 -12.46 13.59 3.99
N TYR A 115 -12.19 14.67 4.73
CA TYR A 115 -11.43 14.58 5.98
C TYR A 115 -12.21 13.79 7.04
N PHE A 116 -13.51 14.06 7.19
CA PHE A 116 -14.33 13.30 8.13
C PHE A 116 -14.37 11.81 7.76
N ILE A 117 -14.47 11.47 6.48
CA ILE A 117 -14.42 10.08 6.00
C ILE A 117 -13.08 9.42 6.36
N GLY A 118 -11.96 10.11 6.14
CA GLY A 118 -10.63 9.62 6.55
C GLY A 118 -10.52 9.40 8.06
N ASN A 119 -11.15 10.29 8.85
CA ASN A 119 -11.17 10.18 10.32
C ASN A 119 -12.01 8.98 10.77
N VAL A 120 -13.15 8.73 10.12
CA VAL A 120 -13.96 7.52 10.33
C VAL A 120 -13.11 6.28 10.06
N LEU A 121 -12.48 6.17 8.89
CA LEU A 121 -11.63 5.02 8.55
C LEU A 121 -10.53 4.79 9.58
N LEU A 122 -9.76 5.84 9.91
CA LEU A 122 -8.68 5.74 10.90
C LEU A 122 -9.21 5.30 12.26
N SER A 123 -10.35 5.85 12.69
CA SER A 123 -10.94 5.53 13.98
C SER A 123 -11.42 4.09 14.07
N ARG A 124 -11.94 3.53 12.97
CA ARG A 124 -12.34 2.12 12.90
C ARG A 124 -11.14 1.20 12.93
N ILE A 125 -10.07 1.54 12.21
CA ILE A 125 -8.83 0.76 12.23
C ILE A 125 -8.17 0.78 13.61
N ARG A 126 -8.02 1.95 14.25
CA ARG A 126 -7.36 2.10 15.56
C ARG A 126 -8.24 1.74 16.75
N GLY A 127 -9.55 1.64 16.58
CA GLY A 127 -10.51 1.57 17.68
C GLY A 127 -10.59 2.85 18.53
N SER A 128 -10.04 3.98 18.07
CA SER A 128 -10.03 5.27 18.78
C SER A 128 -10.00 6.46 17.81
N SER A 129 -10.60 7.59 18.18
CA SER A 129 -10.59 8.81 17.36
C SER A 129 -9.22 9.51 17.33
N ILE A 130 -9.03 10.38 16.32
CA ILE A 130 -7.85 11.24 16.21
C ILE A 130 -7.66 12.08 17.47
N GLN A 131 -6.44 12.07 18.00
CA GLN A 131 -6.03 12.81 19.19
C GLN A 131 -5.22 14.07 18.84
N SER A 132 -5.01 14.95 19.81
CA SER A 132 -4.30 16.22 19.62
C SER A 132 -2.85 16.05 19.13
N TRP A 133 -2.18 14.96 19.51
CA TRP A 133 -0.80 14.66 19.09
C TRP A 133 -0.71 14.07 17.67
N ASP A 134 -1.78 13.46 17.15
CA ASP A 134 -1.81 12.93 15.78
C ASP A 134 -1.62 14.09 14.77
N TYR A 135 -2.13 15.29 15.09
CA TYR A 135 -1.93 16.52 14.30
C TYR A 135 -0.46 16.91 14.07
N VAL A 136 0.45 16.49 14.96
CA VAL A 136 1.89 16.78 14.85
C VAL A 136 2.58 15.79 13.91
N ARG A 137 2.05 14.58 13.76
CA ARG A 137 2.70 13.50 12.99
C ARG A 137 2.39 13.52 11.50
N PHE A 138 1.47 14.37 11.05
CA PHE A 138 1.08 14.46 9.64
C PHE A 138 2.26 14.75 8.70
N PRO A 139 2.32 14.10 7.51
CA PRO A 139 1.36 13.12 6.99
C PRO A 139 1.53 11.68 7.52
N ASN A 140 2.53 11.42 8.36
CA ASN A 140 2.89 10.11 8.88
C ASN A 140 2.10 9.76 10.15
N ILE A 141 0.76 9.74 10.04
CA ILE A 141 -0.10 9.31 11.15
C ILE A 141 0.22 7.86 11.50
N ASP A 142 0.29 7.59 12.80
CA ASP A 142 0.36 6.22 13.30
C ASP A 142 -1.04 5.60 13.28
N PHE A 143 -1.20 4.56 12.48
CA PHE A 143 -2.44 3.80 12.34
C PHE A 143 -2.24 2.32 12.72
N ASN A 144 -1.15 1.99 13.42
CA ASN A 144 -0.90 0.64 13.89
C ASN A 144 -2.06 0.13 14.76
N SER A 145 -2.48 -1.10 14.48
CA SER A 145 -3.61 -1.74 15.15
C SER A 145 -3.52 -3.26 14.94
N PRO A 146 -3.96 -4.09 15.91
CA PRO A 146 -3.98 -5.54 15.76
C PRO A 146 -4.73 -6.04 14.52
N ILE A 147 -5.73 -5.28 14.05
CA ILE A 147 -6.49 -5.62 12.84
C ILE A 147 -5.61 -5.58 11.57
N LEU A 148 -4.43 -4.95 11.62
CA LEU A 148 -3.47 -4.84 10.53
C LEU A 148 -2.26 -5.78 10.67
N ASP A 149 -2.18 -6.59 11.73
CA ASP A 149 -1.00 -7.44 11.99
C ASP A 149 -0.71 -8.43 10.85
N THR A 150 -1.77 -8.88 10.15
CA THR A 150 -1.70 -9.78 8.99
C THR A 150 -1.97 -9.08 7.66
N ALA A 151 -2.05 -7.74 7.65
CA ALA A 151 -2.36 -6.99 6.45
C ALA A 151 -1.21 -7.07 5.42
N PRO A 152 -1.52 -7.27 4.12
CA PRO A 152 -0.51 -7.21 3.07
C PRO A 152 0.21 -5.85 3.04
N PRO A 153 1.53 -5.79 2.77
CA PRO A 153 2.27 -4.52 2.66
C PRO A 153 1.65 -3.53 1.67
N VAL A 154 1.08 -4.04 0.57
CA VAL A 154 0.34 -3.23 -0.42
C VAL A 154 -0.87 -2.51 0.20
N LEU A 155 -1.61 -3.14 1.13
CA LEU A 155 -2.70 -2.49 1.85
C LEU A 155 -2.17 -1.37 2.76
N ILE A 156 -1.06 -1.62 3.46
CA ILE A 156 -0.42 -0.63 4.33
C ILE A 156 -0.02 0.62 3.53
N ARG A 157 0.48 0.45 2.30
CA ARG A 157 0.79 1.58 1.41
C ARG A 157 -0.46 2.34 0.99
N TYR A 158 -1.53 1.65 0.60
CA TYR A 158 -2.80 2.31 0.29
C TYR A 158 -3.32 3.11 1.48
N LEU A 159 -3.27 2.56 2.70
CA LEU A 159 -3.67 3.27 3.92
C LEU A 159 -2.82 4.52 4.16
N LYS A 160 -1.48 4.44 3.98
CA LYS A 160 -0.59 5.62 4.07
C LYS A 160 -1.03 6.71 3.09
N GLU A 161 -1.29 6.37 1.83
CA GLU A 161 -1.75 7.34 0.83
C GLU A 161 -3.12 7.93 1.19
N ILE A 162 -4.08 7.06 1.52
CA ILE A 162 -5.44 7.47 1.90
C ILE A 162 -5.39 8.43 3.07
N PHE A 163 -4.67 8.13 4.14
CA PHE A 163 -4.58 9.02 5.30
C PHE A 163 -3.80 10.30 5.01
N ALA A 164 -2.71 10.23 4.25
CA ALA A 164 -1.97 11.42 3.84
C ALA A 164 -2.84 12.41 3.03
N LYS A 165 -3.77 11.89 2.20
CA LYS A 165 -4.64 12.67 1.32
C LYS A 165 -6.07 12.87 1.84
N THR A 166 -6.49 12.28 2.95
CA THR A 166 -7.78 12.62 3.59
C THR A 166 -7.58 13.51 4.79
N LEU A 167 -6.58 13.21 5.61
CA LEU A 167 -6.39 13.84 6.91
C LEU A 167 -5.37 15.01 6.86
N CYS A 168 -4.90 15.41 5.68
CA CYS A 168 -4.01 16.57 5.53
C CYS A 168 -4.60 17.86 6.13
N ASN A 169 -3.79 18.67 6.83
CA ASN A 169 -4.21 19.96 7.39
C ASN A 169 -4.53 21.03 6.33
N ILE A 170 -4.17 20.81 5.07
CA ILE A 170 -4.36 21.75 3.96
C ILE A 170 -5.42 21.17 3.00
N PRO A 171 -6.65 21.72 2.94
CA PRO A 171 -7.75 21.14 2.16
C PRO A 171 -7.41 20.90 0.68
N ARG A 172 -6.74 21.85 0.02
CA ARG A 172 -6.30 21.74 -1.39
C ARG A 172 -5.24 20.64 -1.66
N LYS A 173 -4.68 20.02 -0.63
CA LYS A 173 -3.74 18.88 -0.75
C LYS A 173 -4.42 17.54 -0.49
N ARG A 174 -5.69 17.55 -0.08
CA ARG A 174 -6.49 16.33 0.08
C ARG A 174 -6.94 15.81 -1.29
N TYR A 175 -7.60 14.65 -1.31
CA TYR A 175 -8.52 14.34 -2.40
C TYR A 175 -9.50 15.50 -2.57
N GLN A 176 -9.78 15.87 -3.82
CA GLN A 176 -10.65 17.01 -4.11
C GLN A 176 -12.09 16.57 -4.39
N THR A 177 -12.30 15.33 -4.82
CA THR A 177 -13.62 14.77 -5.10
C THR A 177 -13.82 13.45 -4.36
N ALA A 178 -15.08 13.13 -4.05
CA ALA A 178 -15.43 11.83 -3.48
C ALA A 178 -15.10 10.68 -4.45
N THR A 179 -15.19 10.90 -5.77
CA THR A 179 -14.79 9.92 -6.79
C THR A 179 -13.31 9.55 -6.70
N GLU A 180 -12.40 10.51 -6.47
CA GLU A 180 -10.97 10.23 -6.28
C GLU A 180 -10.72 9.33 -5.07
N LEU A 181 -11.37 9.64 -3.93
CA LEU A 181 -11.28 8.83 -2.72
C LEU A 181 -11.89 7.44 -2.92
N GLU A 182 -13.03 7.35 -3.60
CA GLU A 182 -13.67 6.08 -3.93
C GLU A 182 -12.75 5.19 -4.78
N GLN A 183 -12.07 5.74 -5.78
CA GLN A 183 -11.16 4.98 -6.65
C GLN A 183 -10.03 4.33 -5.85
N ILE A 184 -9.37 5.06 -4.95
CA ILE A 184 -8.27 4.51 -4.15
C ILE A 184 -8.78 3.50 -3.11
N LEU A 185 -9.96 3.72 -2.52
CA LEU A 185 -10.57 2.76 -1.59
C LEU A 185 -10.91 1.45 -2.30
N ASN A 186 -11.46 1.50 -3.51
CA ASN A 186 -11.76 0.30 -4.30
C ASN A 186 -10.49 -0.44 -4.77
N LYS A 187 -9.38 0.27 -5.02
CA LYS A 187 -8.08 -0.37 -5.29
C LYS A 187 -7.52 -1.10 -4.07
N ALA A 188 -7.80 -0.59 -2.87
CA ALA A 188 -7.33 -1.18 -1.61
C ALA A 188 -8.20 -2.34 -1.11
N LEU A 189 -9.53 -2.29 -1.36
CA LEU A 189 -10.51 -3.26 -0.88
C LEU A 189 -10.15 -4.74 -1.16
N PRO A 190 -9.62 -5.15 -2.33
CA PRO A 190 -9.24 -6.54 -2.54
C PRO A 190 -8.22 -7.07 -1.53
N PHE A 191 -7.36 -6.21 -0.99
CA PHE A 191 -6.30 -6.58 -0.04
C PHE A 191 -6.77 -6.58 1.42
N THR A 192 -8.03 -6.24 1.70
CA THR A 192 -8.60 -6.33 3.05
C THR A 192 -9.18 -7.71 3.35
N LYS A 193 -9.30 -8.56 2.33
CA LYS A 193 -9.88 -9.90 2.43
C LYS A 193 -8.85 -10.89 2.98
N LEU A 194 -9.31 -11.85 3.78
CA LEU A 194 -8.44 -12.86 4.38
C LEU A 194 -7.81 -13.78 3.33
N ASP A 195 -8.53 -14.05 2.23
CA ASP A 195 -8.10 -14.90 1.11
C ASP A 195 -7.39 -14.11 0.00
N CYS A 196 -7.03 -12.84 0.25
CA CYS A 196 -6.36 -12.04 -0.76
C CYS A 196 -5.00 -12.63 -1.14
N GLN A 197 -4.67 -12.54 -2.43
CA GLN A 197 -3.38 -12.98 -2.95
C GLN A 197 -2.46 -11.79 -3.15
N TYR A 198 -1.20 -11.93 -2.74
CA TYR A 198 -0.15 -10.94 -2.95
C TYR A 198 1.22 -11.63 -2.98
N ILE A 199 2.18 -11.03 -3.67
CA ILE A 199 3.56 -11.53 -3.69
C ILE A 199 4.18 -11.23 -2.32
N LYS A 200 4.55 -12.28 -1.59
CA LYS A 200 5.12 -12.15 -0.25
C LYS A 200 6.64 -11.96 -0.33
N SER A 201 7.15 -10.95 0.37
CA SER A 201 8.58 -10.71 0.46
C SER A 201 9.27 -11.87 1.18
N ASN A 202 10.25 -12.50 0.54
CA ASN A 202 11.16 -13.46 1.17
C ASN A 202 12.49 -12.81 1.60
N PHE A 203 12.66 -11.52 1.31
CA PHE A 203 13.89 -10.80 1.58
C PHE A 203 13.97 -10.32 3.03
N VAL A 204 15.08 -10.65 3.68
CA VAL A 204 15.49 -10.10 4.97
C VAL A 204 16.91 -9.56 4.83
N TYR A 205 17.09 -8.27 5.10
CA TYR A 205 18.43 -7.68 5.12
C TYR A 205 19.01 -7.71 6.53
N THR A 206 20.07 -8.48 6.73
CA THR A 206 20.91 -8.36 7.91
C THR A 206 21.89 -7.21 7.70
N ASN A 207 21.95 -6.29 8.65
CA ASN A 207 22.80 -5.11 8.55
C ASN A 207 24.27 -5.58 8.51
N THR A 208 24.86 -5.52 7.32
CA THR A 208 26.24 -5.91 7.04
C THR A 208 27.04 -4.65 6.77
N ASN A 209 28.35 -4.70 6.99
CA ASN A 209 29.24 -3.58 6.66
C ASN A 209 29.21 -3.33 5.15
N PHE A 210 28.37 -2.41 4.70
CA PHE A 210 28.30 -1.97 3.31
C PHE A 210 29.08 -0.66 3.18
N ILE A 211 30.25 -0.73 2.54
CA ILE A 211 31.18 0.39 2.41
C ILE A 211 31.42 0.68 0.92
N GLY A 212 31.43 1.96 0.59
CA GLY A 212 31.55 2.45 -0.78
C GLY A 212 30.29 2.18 -1.61
N ARG A 213 30.42 2.24 -2.95
CA ARG A 213 29.36 1.90 -3.92
C ARG A 213 28.06 2.69 -3.81
N THR A 214 28.06 3.84 -3.14
CA THR A 214 26.84 4.66 -2.99
C THR A 214 26.36 5.19 -4.34
N GLU A 215 27.29 5.56 -5.23
CA GLU A 215 26.97 6.00 -6.59
C GLU A 215 26.29 4.89 -7.40
N LEU A 216 26.72 3.64 -7.23
CA LEU A 216 26.10 2.49 -7.88
C LEU A 216 24.64 2.30 -7.44
N LEU A 217 24.34 2.50 -6.16
CA LEU A 217 22.96 2.45 -5.65
C LEU A 217 22.09 3.58 -6.25
N VAL A 218 22.66 4.77 -6.43
CA VAL A 218 21.99 5.91 -7.08
C VAL A 218 21.72 5.61 -8.55
N GLN A 219 22.70 5.04 -9.26
CA GLN A 219 22.55 4.63 -10.67
C GLN A 219 21.45 3.58 -10.84
N ILE A 220 21.42 2.54 -9.99
CA ILE A 220 20.36 1.52 -10.01
C ILE A 220 18.98 2.18 -9.87
N LYS A 221 18.84 3.11 -8.91
CA LYS A 221 17.58 3.84 -8.72
C LYS A 221 17.17 4.62 -9.96
N GLN A 222 18.10 5.36 -10.57
CA GLN A 222 17.84 6.17 -11.77
C GLN A 222 17.43 5.32 -12.97
N ILE A 223 18.05 4.15 -13.17
CA ILE A 223 17.67 3.24 -14.26
C ILE A 223 16.24 2.72 -14.04
N PHE A 224 15.89 2.33 -12.81
CA PHE A 224 14.55 1.82 -12.52
C PHE A 224 13.43 2.88 -12.62
N GLU A 225 13.77 4.17 -12.74
CA GLU A 225 12.80 5.22 -13.09
C GLU A 225 12.34 5.14 -14.55
N ALA A 226 13.14 4.55 -15.44
CA ALA A 226 12.86 4.48 -16.88
C ALA A 226 12.70 3.05 -17.42
N GLN A 227 13.24 2.05 -16.72
CA GLN A 227 13.27 0.65 -17.15
C GLN A 227 12.86 -0.30 -16.03
N ASN A 228 12.48 -1.51 -16.39
CA ASN A 228 12.06 -2.54 -15.44
C ASN A 228 13.13 -3.61 -15.23
N ALA A 229 14.14 -3.73 -16.09
CA ALA A 229 15.18 -4.74 -15.98
C ALA A 229 16.55 -4.09 -15.90
N LEU A 230 17.41 -4.61 -15.02
CA LEU A 230 18.80 -4.19 -14.90
C LEU A 230 19.68 -5.38 -14.55
N PHE A 231 20.79 -5.54 -15.26
CA PHE A 231 21.80 -6.56 -15.00
C PHE A 231 23.02 -5.93 -14.33
N LEU A 232 23.37 -6.41 -13.15
CA LEU A 232 24.65 -6.15 -12.51
C LEU A 232 25.63 -7.22 -12.96
N ARG A 233 26.62 -6.82 -13.75
CA ARG A 233 27.65 -7.70 -14.29
C ARG A 233 28.97 -7.52 -13.53
N GLY A 234 29.79 -8.55 -13.47
CA GLY A 234 31.16 -8.42 -12.96
C GLY A 234 31.75 -9.74 -12.48
N PHE A 235 33.00 -9.70 -12.04
CA PHE A 235 33.72 -10.88 -11.59
C PHE A 235 33.09 -11.54 -10.34
N GLY A 236 33.43 -12.81 -10.11
CA GLY A 236 33.07 -13.51 -8.88
C GLY A 236 33.66 -12.80 -7.65
N GLY A 237 32.86 -12.65 -6.60
CA GLY A 237 33.32 -12.01 -5.35
C GLY A 237 33.39 -10.47 -5.37
N ILE A 238 33.06 -9.80 -6.50
CA ILE A 238 33.15 -8.34 -6.61
C ILE A 238 32.08 -7.57 -5.81
N GLY A 239 31.06 -8.28 -5.29
CA GLY A 239 30.02 -7.70 -4.42
C GLY A 239 28.67 -7.42 -5.08
N LYS A 240 28.38 -7.96 -6.28
CA LYS A 240 27.09 -7.77 -6.98
C LYS A 240 25.87 -8.08 -6.12
N SER A 241 25.82 -9.28 -5.52
CA SER A 241 24.73 -9.69 -4.64
C SER A 241 24.64 -8.79 -3.40
N SER A 242 25.75 -8.30 -2.87
CA SER A 242 25.76 -7.34 -1.76
C SER A 242 25.17 -5.99 -2.15
N VAL A 243 25.46 -5.50 -3.37
CA VAL A 243 24.87 -4.27 -3.92
C VAL A 243 23.37 -4.44 -4.14
N ALA A 244 22.94 -5.54 -4.77
CA ALA A 244 21.52 -5.83 -5.00
C ALA A 244 20.73 -5.88 -3.68
N LYS A 245 21.24 -6.62 -2.68
CA LYS A 245 20.64 -6.70 -1.35
C LYS A 245 20.64 -5.35 -0.64
N LYS A 246 21.72 -4.56 -0.75
CA LYS A 246 21.75 -3.22 -0.15
C LYS A 246 20.72 -2.30 -0.80
N TYR A 247 20.60 -2.32 -2.12
CA TYR A 247 19.61 -1.55 -2.87
C TYR A 247 18.19 -1.90 -2.40
N ALA A 248 17.84 -3.18 -2.34
CA ALA A 248 16.55 -3.63 -1.82
C ALA A 248 16.28 -3.14 -0.39
N SER A 249 17.30 -3.11 0.49
CA SER A 249 17.13 -2.68 1.88
C SER A 249 16.84 -1.18 2.06
N ILE A 250 17.18 -0.34 1.07
CA ILE A 250 16.99 1.12 1.13
C ILE A 250 15.86 1.61 0.21
N ALA A 251 15.35 0.74 -0.65
CA ALA A 251 14.26 1.06 -1.57
C ALA A 251 12.89 0.80 -0.93
N ASP A 252 11.88 1.56 -1.35
CA ASP A 252 10.52 1.53 -0.78
C ASP A 252 9.60 0.64 -1.62
N TYR A 253 9.96 -0.64 -1.76
CA TYR A 253 9.14 -1.64 -2.45
C TYR A 253 8.14 -2.29 -1.47
N ASN A 254 6.94 -2.60 -1.98
CA ASN A 254 5.92 -3.34 -1.24
C ASN A 254 6.35 -4.81 -1.02
N SER A 255 7.04 -5.38 -2.00
CA SER A 255 7.50 -6.76 -1.97
C SER A 255 8.87 -6.89 -2.63
N VAL A 256 9.76 -7.64 -1.99
CA VAL A 256 11.07 -7.97 -2.52
C VAL A 256 11.22 -9.50 -2.53
N THR A 257 11.36 -10.06 -3.72
CA THR A 257 11.55 -11.49 -3.96
C THR A 257 12.97 -11.74 -4.42
N MET A 258 13.78 -12.39 -3.57
CA MET A 258 15.11 -12.87 -3.93
C MET A 258 15.00 -14.30 -4.46
N LEU A 259 15.43 -14.52 -5.69
CA LEU A 259 15.49 -15.81 -6.36
C LEU A 259 16.96 -16.22 -6.53
N SER A 260 17.25 -17.47 -6.22
CA SER A 260 18.57 -18.07 -6.44
C SER A 260 18.53 -18.87 -7.74
N TYR A 261 19.17 -18.38 -8.80
CA TYR A 261 19.27 -19.16 -10.03
C TYR A 261 20.14 -20.39 -9.79
N THR A 262 19.59 -21.57 -10.05
CA THR A 262 20.30 -22.86 -9.89
C THR A 262 20.32 -23.65 -11.19
N THR A 263 19.15 -23.88 -11.79
CA THR A 263 18.98 -24.70 -13.00
C THR A 263 18.33 -23.92 -14.14
N SER A 264 17.18 -23.29 -13.89
CA SER A 264 16.42 -22.53 -14.88
C SER A 264 15.51 -21.49 -14.20
N ILE A 265 15.07 -20.48 -14.94
CA ILE A 265 14.04 -19.54 -14.47
C ILE A 265 12.69 -20.24 -14.28
N PHE A 266 12.42 -21.29 -15.07
CA PHE A 266 11.27 -22.16 -14.87
C PHE A 266 11.23 -22.69 -13.43
N ASP A 267 12.33 -23.27 -12.95
CA ASP A 267 12.45 -23.79 -11.59
C ASP A 267 12.37 -22.68 -10.54
N CYS A 268 12.95 -21.50 -10.81
CA CYS A 268 12.83 -20.34 -9.91
C CYS A 268 11.38 -19.89 -9.73
N ILE A 269 10.57 -19.86 -10.80
CA ILE A 269 9.15 -19.52 -10.70
C ILE A 269 8.37 -20.61 -9.97
N LEU A 270 8.69 -21.89 -10.20
CA LEU A 270 8.01 -22.99 -9.52
C LEU A 270 8.37 -23.12 -8.03
N ASN A 271 9.46 -22.50 -7.58
CA ASN A 271 9.92 -22.56 -6.20
C ASN A 271 8.99 -21.77 -5.27
N ASP A 272 8.09 -22.46 -4.57
CA ASP A 272 7.15 -21.88 -3.59
C ASP A 272 7.81 -21.47 -2.26
N ASP A 273 9.09 -21.81 -2.03
CA ASP A 273 9.87 -21.33 -0.88
C ASP A 273 10.53 -19.97 -1.15
N GLU A 274 10.89 -19.69 -2.40
CA GLU A 274 11.50 -18.41 -2.81
C GLU A 274 10.48 -17.44 -3.43
N PHE A 275 9.68 -17.90 -4.40
CA PHE A 275 8.65 -17.10 -5.06
C PHE A 275 7.27 -17.35 -4.45
N ILE A 276 7.04 -16.77 -3.27
CA ILE A 276 5.83 -17.00 -2.49
C ILE A 276 4.70 -16.05 -2.95
N ILE A 277 3.55 -16.62 -3.30
CA ILE A 277 2.29 -15.90 -3.43
C ILE A 277 1.37 -16.37 -2.30
N GLU A 278 1.00 -15.47 -1.39
CA GLU A 278 0.10 -15.82 -0.28
C GLU A 278 -1.25 -16.29 -0.82
N ASN A 279 -1.85 -17.31 -0.20
CA ASN A 279 -3.12 -17.91 -0.61
C ASN A 279 -3.15 -18.44 -2.06
N PHE A 280 -2.01 -18.88 -2.58
CA PHE A 280 -1.88 -19.49 -3.91
C PHE A 280 -1.09 -20.79 -3.80
N GLU A 281 -1.77 -21.91 -4.03
CA GLU A 281 -1.19 -23.24 -3.88
C GLU A 281 -1.26 -24.01 -5.21
N ARG A 282 -0.37 -24.99 -5.34
CA ARG A 282 -0.35 -25.93 -6.45
C ARG A 282 -1.34 -27.07 -6.22
N ASP A 283 -2.12 -27.42 -7.25
CA ASP A 283 -2.99 -28.59 -7.16
C ASP A 283 -2.16 -29.89 -7.27
N GLU A 284 -2.51 -30.92 -6.50
CA GLU A 284 -1.76 -32.21 -6.47
C GLU A 284 -1.61 -32.88 -7.85
N SER A 285 -2.56 -32.63 -8.75
CA SER A 285 -2.59 -33.21 -10.10
C SER A 285 -2.04 -32.28 -11.19
N GLU A 286 -1.64 -31.06 -10.84
CA GLU A 286 -1.19 -30.05 -11.79
C GLU A 286 0.24 -30.34 -12.26
N SER A 287 0.45 -30.38 -13.57
CA SER A 287 1.77 -30.54 -14.16
C SER A 287 2.65 -29.31 -13.90
N ASP A 288 3.97 -29.46 -13.94
CA ASP A 288 4.89 -28.33 -13.76
C ASP A 288 4.62 -27.21 -14.77
N GLY A 289 4.35 -27.58 -16.03
CA GLY A 289 4.09 -26.62 -17.10
C GLY A 289 2.76 -25.88 -16.96
N ASP A 290 1.72 -26.53 -16.44
CA ASP A 290 0.43 -25.89 -16.17
C ASP A 290 0.54 -24.96 -14.94
N TYR A 291 1.22 -25.44 -13.89
CA TYR A 291 1.47 -24.64 -12.69
C TYR A 291 2.30 -23.40 -13.01
N TYR A 292 3.37 -23.54 -13.81
CA TYR A 292 4.19 -22.44 -14.27
C TYR A 292 3.34 -21.36 -14.95
N LYS A 293 2.50 -21.74 -15.93
CA LYS A 293 1.64 -20.79 -16.66
C LYS A 293 0.65 -20.09 -15.73
N ARG A 294 0.03 -20.84 -14.81
CA ARG A 294 -0.94 -20.30 -13.86
C ARG A 294 -0.27 -19.34 -12.88
N LYS A 295 0.89 -19.72 -12.35
CA LYS A 295 1.67 -18.91 -11.41
C LYS A 295 2.22 -17.65 -12.08
N LEU A 296 2.81 -17.75 -13.28
CA LEU A 296 3.26 -16.59 -14.06
C LEU A 296 2.10 -15.63 -14.37
N THR A 297 0.94 -16.16 -14.77
CA THR A 297 -0.26 -15.33 -14.98
C THR A 297 -0.66 -14.58 -13.71
N GLN A 298 -0.50 -15.21 -12.55
CA GLN A 298 -0.82 -14.59 -11.27
C GLN A 298 0.25 -13.56 -10.85
N ILE A 299 1.53 -13.83 -11.08
CA ILE A 299 2.63 -12.88 -10.89
C ILE A 299 2.36 -11.62 -11.71
N ASN A 300 2.06 -11.76 -13.01
CA ASN A 300 1.81 -10.63 -13.91
C ASN A 300 0.60 -9.76 -13.51
N LYS A 301 -0.33 -10.31 -12.72
CA LYS A 301 -1.47 -9.55 -12.17
C LYS A 301 -1.14 -8.84 -10.86
N LEU A 302 -0.21 -9.39 -10.07
CA LEU A 302 0.09 -8.92 -8.73
C LEU A 302 1.31 -8.00 -8.68
N ALA A 303 2.29 -8.22 -9.55
CA ALA A 303 3.48 -7.42 -9.65
C ALA A 303 3.19 -6.05 -10.29
N ASP A 304 3.92 -5.05 -9.82
CA ASP A 304 3.85 -3.67 -10.29
C ASP A 304 5.21 -2.98 -10.10
N ASP A 305 5.29 -1.68 -10.39
CA ASP A 305 6.49 -0.85 -10.18
C ASP A 305 7.00 -0.83 -8.72
N ASN A 306 6.23 -1.38 -7.77
CA ASN A 306 6.55 -1.45 -6.34
C ASN A 306 6.85 -2.89 -5.90
N THR A 307 7.08 -3.78 -6.85
CA THR A 307 7.57 -5.13 -6.66
C THR A 307 8.99 -5.22 -7.21
N LEU A 308 9.94 -5.70 -6.40
CA LEU A 308 11.32 -5.95 -6.82
C LEU A 308 11.61 -7.44 -6.80
N ILE A 309 12.08 -7.98 -7.92
CA ILE A 309 12.61 -9.33 -8.03
C ILE A 309 14.13 -9.22 -8.20
N ILE A 310 14.90 -9.92 -7.37
CA ILE A 310 16.34 -10.06 -7.54
C ILE A 310 16.62 -11.49 -7.99
N LEU A 311 17.12 -11.66 -9.21
CA LEU A 311 17.61 -12.95 -9.71
C LEU A 311 19.12 -13.03 -9.50
N ASP A 312 19.57 -13.75 -8.46
CA ASP A 312 20.98 -13.90 -8.13
C ASP A 312 21.63 -15.04 -8.92
N ASN A 313 22.89 -14.87 -9.31
CA ASN A 313 23.72 -15.90 -9.96
C ASN A 313 23.18 -16.40 -11.30
N PHE A 314 22.61 -15.52 -12.13
CA PHE A 314 22.22 -15.84 -13.50
C PHE A 314 23.45 -15.95 -14.42
N ASP A 315 24.32 -16.92 -14.13
CA ASP A 315 25.63 -17.14 -14.77
C ASP A 315 25.52 -18.10 -15.98
N VAL A 316 24.48 -17.93 -16.80
CA VAL A 316 24.25 -18.64 -18.07
C VAL A 316 24.29 -17.66 -19.24
N GLU A 317 24.36 -18.13 -20.49
CA GLU A 317 24.29 -17.27 -21.69
C GLU A 317 22.85 -17.05 -22.17
N GLU A 318 21.97 -18.00 -21.92
CA GLU A 318 20.56 -17.98 -22.31
C GLU A 318 19.69 -18.81 -21.35
N ASP A 319 18.42 -18.41 -21.22
CA ASP A 319 17.35 -19.16 -20.55
C ASP A 319 16.04 -18.89 -21.31
N GLU A 320 15.27 -19.94 -21.61
CA GLU A 320 14.04 -19.86 -22.42
C GLU A 320 12.96 -18.97 -21.79
N HIS A 321 12.99 -18.80 -20.46
CA HIS A 321 11.99 -18.09 -19.66
C HIS A 321 12.50 -16.75 -19.13
N LEU A 322 13.64 -16.25 -19.60
CA LEU A 322 14.16 -14.95 -19.18
C LEU A 322 13.16 -13.82 -19.44
N ILE A 323 12.58 -13.77 -20.64
CA ILE A 323 11.61 -12.73 -21.01
C ILE A 323 10.35 -12.81 -20.15
N ASP A 324 9.87 -14.01 -19.82
CA ASP A 324 8.71 -14.20 -18.95
C ASP A 324 8.92 -13.51 -17.59
N LEU A 325 10.13 -13.60 -17.02
CA LEU A 325 10.49 -12.94 -15.77
C LEU A 325 10.65 -11.42 -15.95
N LEU A 326 11.31 -10.96 -17.01
CA LEU A 326 11.56 -9.53 -17.25
C LEU A 326 10.28 -8.75 -17.56
N ASP A 327 9.30 -9.38 -18.21
CA ASP A 327 8.02 -8.78 -18.60
C ASP A 327 6.92 -8.95 -17.54
N CYS A 328 7.25 -9.47 -16.35
CA CYS A 328 6.25 -9.78 -15.33
C CYS A 328 5.63 -8.55 -14.62
N GLY A 329 6.03 -7.33 -14.99
CA GLY A 329 5.53 -6.07 -14.42
C GLY A 329 6.28 -5.59 -13.18
N ALA A 330 7.18 -6.40 -12.61
CA ALA A 330 8.08 -6.01 -11.52
C ALA A 330 9.32 -5.25 -12.02
N LYS A 331 10.02 -4.59 -11.09
CA LYS A 331 11.44 -4.27 -11.30
C LYS A 331 12.26 -5.54 -11.09
N VAL A 332 13.13 -5.88 -12.03
CA VAL A 332 13.97 -7.08 -12.01
C VAL A 332 15.45 -6.68 -12.01
N LEU A 333 16.15 -7.04 -10.94
CA LEU A 333 17.59 -6.84 -10.78
C LEU A 333 18.31 -8.19 -10.89
N VAL A 334 19.05 -8.39 -11.97
CA VAL A 334 19.77 -9.64 -12.23
C VAL A 334 21.23 -9.47 -11.81
N THR A 335 21.82 -10.45 -11.13
CA THR A 335 23.28 -10.50 -10.93
C THR A 335 23.88 -11.60 -11.81
N THR A 336 24.96 -11.29 -12.52
CA THR A 336 25.57 -12.22 -13.47
C THR A 336 27.07 -11.97 -13.67
N ARG A 337 27.78 -12.97 -14.19
CA ARG A 337 29.13 -12.87 -14.76
C ARG A 337 29.11 -12.72 -16.30
N CYS A 338 28.00 -13.04 -16.93
CA CYS A 338 27.85 -13.07 -18.38
C CYS A 338 27.60 -11.67 -18.96
N ASP A 339 27.87 -11.52 -20.25
CA ASP A 339 27.59 -10.29 -21.00
C ASP A 339 26.29 -10.44 -21.76
N TYR A 340 25.37 -9.50 -21.56
CA TYR A 340 24.08 -9.49 -22.23
C TYR A 340 23.91 -8.31 -23.19
N SER A 341 25.00 -7.65 -23.58
CA SER A 341 24.96 -6.43 -24.40
C SER A 341 24.47 -6.70 -25.81
N ASP A 342 24.71 -7.90 -26.35
CA ASP A 342 24.19 -8.35 -27.65
C ASP A 342 22.66 -8.47 -27.68
N TYR A 343 22.00 -8.51 -26.51
CA TYR A 343 20.54 -8.57 -26.36
C TYR A 343 19.92 -7.22 -25.99
N ASP A 344 20.70 -6.12 -26.04
CA ASP A 344 20.27 -4.76 -25.68
C ASP A 344 19.72 -4.63 -24.25
N PHE A 345 20.03 -5.57 -23.35
CA PHE A 345 19.66 -5.44 -21.95
C PHE A 345 20.52 -4.37 -21.27
N MET A 346 19.89 -3.57 -20.40
CA MET A 346 20.60 -2.56 -19.63
C MET A 346 21.47 -3.22 -18.57
N GLN A 347 22.75 -2.85 -18.54
CA GLN A 347 23.73 -3.43 -17.63
C GLN A 347 24.55 -2.35 -16.93
N ILE A 348 25.01 -2.66 -15.71
CA ILE A 348 26.10 -1.94 -15.06
C ILE A 348 27.22 -2.92 -14.74
N ASP A 349 28.43 -2.60 -15.19
CA ASP A 349 29.65 -3.31 -14.79
C ASP A 349 30.06 -2.91 -13.37
N VAL A 350 29.97 -3.87 -12.46
CA VAL A 350 30.47 -3.73 -11.09
C VAL A 350 31.97 -4.00 -11.10
N MET A 351 32.74 -2.91 -11.10
CA MET A 351 34.21 -2.92 -11.12
C MET A 351 34.82 -3.06 -9.73
N GLU A 352 36.14 -3.00 -9.59
CA GLU A 352 36.82 -2.88 -8.29
C GLU A 352 36.52 -1.54 -7.59
N PHE A 353 36.93 -1.41 -6.33
CA PHE A 353 36.82 -0.12 -5.64
C PHE A 353 37.74 0.90 -6.29
N GLU A 354 37.25 2.13 -6.48
CA GLU A 354 38.04 3.20 -7.08
C GLU A 354 39.23 3.60 -6.20
N THR A 355 39.11 3.42 -4.88
CA THR A 355 40.15 3.78 -3.93
C THR A 355 40.47 2.62 -2.98
N ILE A 356 41.75 2.52 -2.61
CA ILE A 356 42.23 1.51 -1.65
C ILE A 356 41.65 1.73 -0.24
N ASP A 357 41.31 2.97 0.12
CA ASP A 357 40.73 3.35 1.41
C ASP A 357 39.36 2.68 1.64
N GLU A 358 38.51 2.57 0.61
CA GLU A 358 37.24 1.85 0.71
C GLU A 358 37.44 0.35 0.95
N ALA A 359 38.41 -0.25 0.24
CA ALA A 359 38.75 -1.67 0.41
C ALA A 359 39.33 -1.95 1.81
N GLU A 360 40.20 -1.08 2.31
CA GLU A 360 40.76 -1.16 3.66
C GLU A 360 39.66 -1.02 4.72
N LYS A 361 38.79 -0.02 4.60
CA LYS A 361 37.65 0.17 5.51
C LYS A 361 36.76 -1.07 5.56
N LEU A 362 36.44 -1.66 4.41
CA LEU A 362 35.64 -2.88 4.34
C LEU A 362 36.33 -4.05 5.05
N PHE A 363 37.63 -4.23 4.82
CA PHE A 363 38.42 -5.27 5.46
C PHE A 363 38.45 -5.13 6.98
N TYR A 364 38.66 -3.93 7.50
CA TYR A 364 38.69 -3.69 8.95
C TYR A 364 37.31 -3.84 9.59
N ALA A 365 36.24 -3.41 8.92
CA ALA A 365 34.89 -3.54 9.43
C ALA A 365 34.48 -5.02 9.60
N ASN A 366 34.85 -5.87 8.64
CA ASN A 366 34.55 -7.31 8.68
C ASN A 366 35.46 -8.12 9.62
N LYS A 367 36.53 -7.53 10.17
CA LYS A 367 37.35 -8.15 11.22
C LYS A 367 36.81 -7.94 12.64
N GLN A 368 35.88 -7.01 12.82
CA GLN A 368 35.33 -6.64 14.14
C GLN A 368 34.00 -7.34 14.47
N THR A 369 33.38 -7.96 13.46
CA THR A 369 32.25 -8.89 13.57
C THR A 369 32.76 -10.31 13.69
#